data_AF-A0A478FQZ4-F1
#
_entry.id   AF-A0A478FQZ4-F1
#
_cell.length_a   1.000
_cell.length_b   1.000
_cell.length_c   1.000
_cell.angle_alpha   90.00
_cell.angle_beta   90.00
_cell.angle_gamma   90.00
#
_symmetry.space_group_name_H-M   'P 1'
#
loop_
_entity.id
_entity.type
_entity.pdbx_description
1 polymer ?
#
loop_
_entity_poly.entity_id
_entity_poly.type
_entity_poly.pdbx_seq_one_letter_code
_entity_poly.pdbx_strand_id
1 'polypeptide(L)'
;MLSETKITIAVAAIGGNATLGVSIHEFLKACLLNNVVEDEAFLTLDNSNIKTIIPARKKTVTVVFDESKKANFDPRAHANASPSKIDSRYYKSHTLYEMRHIKEEHRSKLATSKSENKDWWETAYKSRIYMIKNQKFSSPSVKFIGGYKSGIIWNLEKDLYMNQFCYRIYGSPTKYEEYKDLFWLVCSVDGKDPTEGSSVEGKISSGKRASFSTEGNKSKSIIYMTLGQAKKKEEDLEKLKIQESERDKFVVYDWKKDWWEWSFEYRFQKDIKDETSAFPLSNKFKNIRNGWDEKIENDTSLNKVCKDFYESDNSSSDEVEDAWRYCSDTGSRI
;
A
#
# COMPACT_ATOMS: atom_id res chain seq x y z
N MET A 1 21.87 -22.33 63.52
CA MET A 1 22.02 -21.75 62.17
C MET A 1 21.50 -22.78 61.17
N LEU A 2 20.23 -22.70 60.83
CA LEU A 2 19.62 -23.45 59.73
C LEU A 2 19.49 -22.47 58.57
N SER A 3 20.17 -22.76 57.47
CA SER A 3 20.08 -22.01 56.22
C SER A 3 18.68 -22.11 55.66
N GLU A 4 18.03 -20.97 55.42
CA GLU A 4 16.72 -20.89 54.77
C GLU A 4 16.76 -21.55 53.39
N THR A 5 15.96 -22.59 53.20
CA THR A 5 15.70 -23.19 51.89
C THR A 5 14.55 -22.41 51.25
N LYS A 6 14.84 -21.41 50.42
CA LYS A 6 13.83 -20.79 49.56
C LYS A 6 13.39 -21.81 48.51
N ILE A 7 12.19 -22.36 48.67
CA ILE A 7 11.57 -23.22 47.66
C ILE A 7 10.96 -22.29 46.59
N THR A 8 11.65 -22.15 45.46
CA THR A 8 11.08 -21.51 44.27
C THR A 8 10.29 -22.55 43.49
N ILE A 9 8.96 -22.47 43.53
CA ILE A 9 8.09 -23.30 42.71
C ILE A 9 7.89 -22.60 41.35
N ALA A 10 8.60 -23.05 40.33
CA ALA A 10 8.36 -22.65 38.94
C ALA A 10 7.38 -23.65 38.31
N VAL A 11 6.12 -23.24 38.09
CA VAL A 11 5.13 -24.06 37.39
C VAL A 11 5.18 -23.75 35.90
N ALA A 12 5.77 -24.64 35.12
CA ALA A 12 5.68 -24.63 33.67
C ALA A 12 4.31 -25.21 33.27
N ALA A 13 3.36 -24.34 32.93
CA ALA A 13 2.07 -24.76 32.37
C ALA A 13 2.26 -25.15 30.90
N ILE A 14 2.69 -26.39 30.64
CA ILE A 14 2.58 -27.03 29.34
C ILE A 14 1.16 -27.60 29.22
N GLY A 15 0.40 -27.03 28.28
CA GLY A 15 -0.87 -27.45 27.68
C GLY A 15 -1.71 -28.56 28.31
N GLY A 16 -2.94 -28.20 28.69
CA GLY A 16 -4.04 -29.15 28.86
C GLY A 16 -5.34 -28.47 29.30
N ASN A 17 -6.23 -28.17 28.34
CA ASN A 17 -7.64 -27.79 28.46
C ASN A 17 -8.06 -26.69 29.47
N ALA A 18 -8.84 -25.73 28.96
CA ALA A 18 -9.45 -24.60 29.66
C ALA A 18 -10.34 -24.94 30.89
N THR A 19 -10.41 -26.20 31.31
CA THR A 19 -11.04 -26.66 32.56
C THR A 19 -10.10 -26.66 33.77
N LEU A 20 -8.77 -26.56 33.58
CA LEU A 20 -7.80 -26.55 34.69
C LEU A 20 -7.53 -25.17 35.29
N GLY A 21 -7.90 -24.07 34.62
CA GLY A 21 -7.64 -22.71 35.12
C GLY A 21 -8.40 -22.36 36.41
N VAL A 22 -9.61 -22.90 36.57
CA VAL A 22 -10.42 -22.71 37.79
C VAL A 22 -9.96 -23.66 38.90
N SER A 23 -9.57 -24.89 38.57
CA SER A 23 -9.11 -25.88 39.54
C SER A 23 -7.68 -25.64 40.03
N ILE A 24 -6.81 -25.01 39.25
CA ILE A 24 -5.48 -24.57 39.72
C ILE A 24 -5.63 -23.42 40.74
N HIS A 25 -6.59 -22.50 40.55
CA HIS A 25 -6.89 -21.45 41.52
C HIS A 25 -7.43 -22.02 42.84
N GLU A 26 -8.36 -22.98 42.77
CA GLU A 26 -8.90 -23.68 43.95
C GLU A 26 -7.87 -24.61 44.62
N PHE A 27 -6.99 -25.26 43.86
CA PHE A 27 -5.89 -26.08 44.38
C PHE A 27 -4.84 -25.23 45.08
N LEU A 28 -4.50 -24.05 44.53
CA LEU A 28 -3.62 -23.08 45.19
C LEU A 28 -4.25 -22.56 46.49
N LYS A 29 -5.55 -22.27 46.51
CA LYS A 29 -6.29 -21.95 47.75
C LYS A 29 -6.20 -23.09 48.76
N ALA A 30 -6.46 -24.34 48.36
CA ALA A 30 -6.43 -25.49 49.26
C ALA A 30 -5.02 -25.77 49.82
N CYS A 31 -3.97 -25.61 49.01
CA CYS A 31 -2.58 -25.80 49.45
C CYS A 31 -2.05 -24.65 50.32
N LEU A 32 -2.46 -23.40 50.07
CA LEU A 32 -2.00 -22.23 50.82
C LEU A 32 -2.84 -21.93 52.08
N LEU A 33 -4.12 -22.31 52.11
CA LEU A 33 -4.99 -22.04 53.26
C LEU A 33 -4.99 -23.16 54.31
N ASN A 34 -4.54 -24.38 53.96
CA ASN A 34 -4.50 -25.49 54.93
C ASN A 34 -3.23 -25.51 55.79
N ASN A 35 -2.24 -24.67 55.51
CA ASN A 35 -1.05 -24.56 56.34
C ASN A 35 -0.69 -23.09 56.52
N VAL A 36 -0.66 -22.66 57.77
CA VAL A 36 -0.15 -21.38 58.30
C VAL A 36 -1.23 -20.31 58.55
N VAL A 37 -1.71 -20.38 59.79
CA VAL A 37 -2.11 -19.27 60.64
C VAL A 37 -0.99 -18.22 60.70
N GLU A 38 -1.39 -16.95 60.74
CA GLU A 38 -0.63 -15.72 61.03
C GLU A 38 -0.01 -14.91 59.86
N ASP A 39 -0.60 -13.72 59.69
CA ASP A 39 -0.01 -12.43 59.30
C ASP A 39 1.32 -12.45 58.53
N GLU A 40 1.25 -12.64 57.22
CA GLU A 40 2.21 -12.02 56.31
C GLU A 40 1.44 -11.26 55.22
N ALA A 41 1.77 -9.97 55.09
CA ALA A 41 1.15 -9.06 54.15
C ALA A 41 1.14 -9.67 52.75
N PHE A 42 -0.05 -9.93 52.21
CA PHE A 42 -0.25 -10.26 50.81
C PHE A 42 0.28 -9.08 49.97
N LEU A 43 1.52 -9.20 49.49
CA LEU A 43 1.98 -8.41 48.37
C LEU A 43 1.15 -8.88 47.18
N THR A 44 0.11 -8.12 46.84
CA THR A 44 -0.46 -8.15 45.50
C THR A 44 0.67 -7.78 44.56
N LEU A 45 1.35 -8.78 44.02
CA LEU A 45 2.23 -8.63 42.88
C LEU A 45 1.40 -7.97 41.78
N ASP A 46 1.77 -6.74 41.45
CA ASP A 46 1.13 -5.99 40.39
C ASP A 46 1.33 -6.76 39.08
N ASN A 47 0.26 -7.43 38.63
CA ASN A 47 0.19 -8.20 37.40
C ASN A 47 0.16 -7.30 36.15
N SER A 48 0.51 -6.02 36.27
CA SER A 48 0.75 -5.11 35.15
C SER A 48 1.72 -5.71 34.12
N ASN A 49 2.68 -6.53 34.55
CA ASN A 49 3.62 -7.24 33.66
C ASN A 49 3.06 -8.50 32.96
N ILE A 50 1.93 -9.06 33.41
CA ILE A 50 1.26 -10.16 32.70
C ILE A 50 0.39 -9.60 31.56
N LYS A 51 -0.16 -8.39 31.71
CA LYS A 51 -0.86 -7.68 30.63
C LYS A 51 0.02 -7.42 29.41
N THR A 52 1.34 -7.37 29.58
CA THR A 52 2.31 -7.09 28.51
C THR A 52 2.86 -8.34 27.82
N ILE A 53 2.59 -9.55 28.33
CA ILE A 53 2.96 -10.78 27.62
C ILE A 53 1.91 -11.01 26.54
N ILE A 54 2.16 -10.49 25.33
CA ILE A 54 1.37 -10.79 24.14
C ILE A 54 1.75 -12.22 23.72
N PRO A 55 0.85 -13.20 23.86
CA PRO A 55 1.15 -14.55 23.47
C PRO A 55 1.31 -14.65 21.95
N ALA A 56 2.42 -15.21 21.50
CA ALA A 56 2.74 -15.32 20.08
C ALA A 56 1.85 -16.38 19.40
N ARG A 57 1.08 -15.97 18.39
CA ARG A 57 0.29 -16.88 17.54
C ARG A 57 1.22 -17.87 16.81
N LYS A 58 0.83 -19.14 16.72
CA LYS A 58 1.50 -20.11 15.85
C LYS A 58 1.17 -19.75 14.40
N LYS A 59 2.15 -19.22 13.67
CA LYS A 59 1.98 -18.76 12.29
C LYS A 59 2.52 -19.81 11.31
N THR A 60 1.85 -19.97 10.19
CA THR A 60 2.48 -20.64 9.04
C THR A 60 3.66 -19.77 8.56
N VAL A 61 4.68 -20.41 7.98
CA VAL A 61 5.79 -19.67 7.38
C VAL A 61 5.18 -18.78 6.28
N THR A 62 5.27 -17.45 6.45
CA THR A 62 4.72 -16.52 5.48
C THR A 62 5.44 -16.67 4.15
N VAL A 63 4.68 -16.60 3.07
CA VAL A 63 5.25 -16.44 1.74
C VAL A 63 5.98 -15.10 1.70
N VAL A 64 7.30 -15.16 1.86
CA VAL A 64 8.20 -14.01 1.74
C VAL A 64 8.63 -13.89 0.29
N PHE A 65 8.82 -12.66 -0.16
CA PHE A 65 9.39 -12.38 -1.47
C PHE A 65 10.86 -12.79 -1.53
N ASP A 66 11.30 -13.21 -2.71
CA ASP A 66 12.73 -13.36 -2.97
C ASP A 66 13.36 -11.95 -3.05
N GLU A 67 14.06 -11.54 -1.99
CA GLU A 67 14.71 -10.22 -1.90
C GLU A 67 15.66 -9.97 -3.07
N SER A 68 16.34 -11.01 -3.57
CA SER A 68 17.26 -10.91 -4.72
C SER A 68 16.55 -10.60 -6.04
N LYS A 69 15.23 -10.81 -6.10
CA LYS A 69 14.39 -10.58 -7.28
C LYS A 69 13.43 -9.40 -7.11
N LYS A 70 13.62 -8.57 -6.09
CA LYS A 70 12.91 -7.29 -5.97
C LYS A 70 13.54 -6.28 -6.91
N ALA A 71 12.69 -5.66 -7.74
CA ALA A 71 13.11 -4.61 -8.66
C ALA A 71 12.19 -3.39 -8.53
N ASN A 72 12.75 -2.21 -8.73
CA ASN A 72 11.97 -0.98 -8.83
C ASN A 72 11.07 -1.03 -10.07
N PHE A 73 9.85 -0.54 -9.91
CA PHE A 73 8.86 -0.45 -10.97
C PHE A 73 8.41 0.99 -11.12
N ASP A 74 8.51 1.54 -12.33
CA ASP A 74 7.99 2.87 -12.65
C ASP A 74 6.53 2.75 -13.10
N PRO A 75 5.54 3.25 -12.32
CA PRO A 75 4.13 3.14 -12.67
C PRO A 75 3.73 3.97 -13.90
N ARG A 76 4.59 4.89 -14.36
CA ARG A 76 4.32 5.73 -15.54
C ARG A 76 4.58 5.02 -16.86
N ALA A 77 5.57 4.12 -16.87
CA ALA A 77 6.12 3.54 -18.09
C ALA A 77 5.34 2.27 -18.50
N HIS A 78 5.00 2.19 -19.78
CA HIS A 78 4.40 1.00 -20.38
C HIS A 78 5.33 0.43 -21.45
N ALA A 79 5.66 -0.87 -21.34
CA ALA A 79 6.77 -1.47 -22.09
C ALA A 79 6.52 -1.64 -23.61
N ASN A 80 5.26 -1.62 -24.06
CA ASN A 80 4.91 -2.19 -25.38
C ASN A 80 4.24 -1.20 -26.35
N ALA A 81 4.30 0.11 -26.11
CA ALA A 81 3.70 1.08 -27.01
C ALA A 81 4.72 2.17 -27.39
N SER A 82 5.06 2.23 -28.68
CA SER A 82 5.87 3.28 -29.28
C SER A 82 4.93 4.26 -30.00
N PRO A 83 4.32 5.22 -29.27
CA PRO A 83 3.42 6.18 -29.92
C PRO A 83 4.19 7.02 -30.93
N SER A 84 3.46 7.53 -31.91
CA SER A 84 3.96 8.64 -32.73
C SER A 84 4.33 9.80 -31.82
N LYS A 85 5.52 10.36 -32.05
CA LYS A 85 6.08 11.48 -31.29
C LYS A 85 5.94 12.77 -32.07
N ILE A 86 5.98 13.90 -31.37
CA ILE A 86 6.03 15.19 -32.03
C ILE A 86 7.36 15.32 -32.76
N ASP A 87 7.28 15.37 -34.09
CA ASP A 87 8.40 15.53 -35.00
C ASP A 87 8.13 16.67 -35.99
N SER A 88 9.04 16.87 -36.94
CA SER A 88 8.92 17.93 -37.94
C SER A 88 7.73 17.80 -38.89
N ARG A 89 7.12 16.60 -38.98
CA ARG A 89 5.96 16.31 -39.82
C ARG A 89 4.64 16.58 -39.08
N TYR A 90 4.70 16.75 -37.77
CA TYR A 90 3.55 16.99 -36.91
C TYR A 90 3.06 18.44 -36.88
N TYR A 91 3.78 19.36 -37.55
CA TYR A 91 3.46 20.79 -37.56
C TYR A 91 2.20 21.19 -38.35
N LYS A 92 1.39 20.22 -38.81
CA LYS A 92 0.10 20.47 -39.45
C LYS A 92 -1.00 20.90 -38.47
N SER A 93 -0.88 20.57 -37.18
CA SER A 93 -1.90 20.86 -36.15
C SER A 93 -1.47 21.87 -35.08
N HIS A 94 -0.16 22.09 -34.94
CA HIS A 94 0.47 23.17 -34.19
C HIS A 94 1.71 23.62 -34.95
N THR A 95 1.89 24.92 -35.17
CA THR A 95 3.07 25.46 -35.84
C THR A 95 4.32 25.31 -34.95
N LEU A 96 5.50 25.27 -35.57
CA LEU A 96 6.79 25.39 -34.87
C LEU A 96 6.84 26.57 -33.89
N TYR A 97 6.13 27.65 -34.24
CA TYR A 97 6.02 28.86 -33.43
C TYR A 97 5.24 28.62 -32.13
N GLU A 98 4.12 27.92 -32.21
CA GLU A 98 3.24 27.65 -31.07
C GLU A 98 3.87 26.75 -30.01
N MET A 99 4.87 25.94 -30.38
CA MET A 99 5.61 25.06 -29.45
C MET A 99 6.96 25.62 -29.00
N ARG A 100 7.27 26.91 -29.26
CA ARG A 100 8.59 27.49 -28.96
C ARG A 100 8.95 27.48 -27.47
N HIS A 101 7.95 27.51 -26.59
CA HIS A 101 8.15 27.44 -25.13
C HIS A 101 8.64 26.06 -24.66
N ILE A 102 8.44 25.01 -25.46
CA ILE A 102 9.02 23.69 -25.21
C ILE A 102 10.35 23.60 -25.94
N LYS A 103 11.43 23.35 -25.19
CA LYS A 103 12.79 23.15 -25.72
C LYS A 103 12.79 22.13 -26.85
N GLU A 104 13.46 22.46 -27.96
CA GLU A 104 13.46 21.66 -29.18
C GLU A 104 13.89 20.21 -28.94
N GLU A 105 14.97 20.02 -28.18
CA GLU A 105 15.53 18.72 -27.80
C GLU A 105 14.57 17.83 -26.98
N HIS A 106 13.50 18.40 -26.42
CA HIS A 106 12.53 17.67 -25.61
C HIS A 106 11.23 17.35 -26.37
N ARG A 107 10.98 17.96 -27.53
CA ARG A 107 9.72 17.78 -28.26
C ARG A 107 9.50 16.33 -28.71
N SER A 108 10.57 15.62 -29.06
CA SER A 108 10.53 14.20 -29.42
C SER A 108 10.15 13.26 -28.27
N LYS A 109 10.11 13.76 -27.02
CA LYS A 109 9.62 13.01 -25.85
C LYS A 109 8.11 13.09 -25.68
N LEU A 110 7.42 13.92 -26.46
CA LEU A 110 5.98 14.16 -26.35
C LEU A 110 5.21 13.26 -27.29
N ALA A 111 4.13 12.67 -26.79
CA ALA A 111 3.21 11.89 -27.59
C ALA A 111 2.26 12.81 -28.35
N THR A 112 1.91 12.40 -29.56
CA THR A 112 1.03 13.19 -30.40
C THR A 112 -0.44 12.99 -30.01
N SER A 113 -1.27 14.03 -30.16
CA SER A 113 -2.67 14.01 -29.77
C SER A 113 -3.64 13.39 -30.80
N LYS A 114 -3.13 12.86 -31.93
CA LYS A 114 -3.94 12.32 -33.03
C LYS A 114 -4.48 10.92 -32.73
N SER A 115 -5.45 10.50 -33.55
CA SER A 115 -6.14 9.22 -33.48
C SER A 115 -5.24 8.00 -33.59
N GLU A 116 -4.10 8.09 -34.29
CA GLU A 116 -3.11 7.01 -34.39
C GLU A 116 -2.54 6.59 -33.03
N ASN A 117 -2.55 7.49 -32.04
CA ASN A 117 -2.09 7.22 -30.68
C ASN A 117 -3.23 6.87 -29.71
N LYS A 118 -4.45 6.62 -30.18
CA LYS A 118 -5.61 6.38 -29.32
C LYS A 118 -5.34 5.32 -28.24
N ASP A 119 -4.85 4.15 -28.64
CA ASP A 119 -4.61 3.03 -27.72
C ASP A 119 -3.51 3.34 -26.70
N TRP A 120 -2.49 4.09 -27.13
CA TRP A 120 -1.45 4.58 -26.22
C TRP A 120 -2.03 5.55 -25.19
N TRP A 121 -2.86 6.52 -25.62
CA TRP A 121 -3.51 7.46 -24.71
C TRP A 121 -4.41 6.79 -23.69
N GLU A 122 -5.22 5.81 -24.11
CA GLU A 122 -6.07 5.03 -23.21
C GLU A 122 -5.26 4.23 -22.19
N THR A 123 -4.14 3.67 -22.63
CA THR A 123 -3.23 2.92 -21.76
C THR A 123 -2.49 3.85 -20.78
N ALA A 124 -1.98 4.97 -21.27
CA ALA A 124 -1.33 6.00 -20.46
C ALA A 124 -2.28 6.57 -19.41
N TYR A 125 -3.55 6.75 -19.74
CA TYR A 125 -4.59 7.14 -18.78
C TYR A 125 -4.74 6.12 -17.66
N LYS A 126 -4.89 4.83 -18.00
CA LYS A 126 -5.03 3.78 -16.99
C LYS A 126 -3.81 3.71 -16.06
N SER A 127 -2.60 3.91 -16.58
CA SER A 127 -1.39 3.88 -15.75
C SER A 127 -1.18 5.15 -14.91
N ARG A 128 -1.57 6.31 -15.43
CA ARG A 128 -1.24 7.62 -14.82
C ARG A 128 -2.36 8.21 -13.97
N ILE A 129 -3.62 7.81 -14.16
CA ILE A 129 -4.76 8.43 -13.47
C ILE A 129 -4.65 8.34 -11.95
N TYR A 130 -4.08 7.25 -11.43
CA TYR A 130 -3.85 7.11 -10.00
C TYR A 130 -2.91 8.20 -9.47
N MET A 131 -1.80 8.46 -10.16
CA MET A 131 -0.85 9.53 -9.79
C MET A 131 -1.51 10.90 -9.91
N ILE A 132 -2.24 11.14 -10.99
CA ILE A 132 -2.92 12.42 -11.22
C ILE A 132 -3.94 12.74 -10.10
N LYS A 133 -4.66 11.73 -9.61
CA LYS A 133 -5.65 11.91 -8.53
C LYS A 133 -5.01 12.08 -7.15
N ASN A 134 -3.97 11.31 -6.88
CA ASN A 134 -3.41 11.16 -5.54
C ASN A 134 -2.19 12.04 -5.25
N GLN A 135 -1.50 12.60 -6.25
CA GLN A 135 -0.35 13.48 -6.03
C GLN A 135 -0.75 14.96 -6.00
N LYS A 136 0.04 15.76 -5.31
CA LYS A 136 -0.08 17.23 -5.31
C LYS A 136 0.66 17.79 -6.52
N PHE A 137 -0.08 18.46 -7.40
CA PHE A 137 0.47 19.28 -8.47
C PHE A 137 0.32 20.75 -8.08
N SER A 138 1.28 21.58 -8.46
CA SER A 138 1.23 23.04 -8.40
C SER A 138 0.15 23.62 -9.31
N SER A 139 -0.22 22.89 -10.36
CA SER A 139 -1.24 23.29 -11.32
C SER A 139 -2.66 23.19 -10.77
N PRO A 140 -3.63 23.99 -11.27
CA PRO A 140 -5.04 23.84 -10.94
C PRO A 140 -5.55 22.41 -11.22
N SER A 141 -6.54 21.97 -10.44
CA SER A 141 -7.13 20.64 -10.61
C SER A 141 -7.74 20.46 -12.00
N VAL A 142 -7.35 19.37 -12.67
CA VAL A 142 -7.86 18.98 -13.99
C VAL A 142 -8.63 17.67 -13.86
N LYS A 143 -9.87 17.63 -14.37
CA LYS A 143 -10.71 16.43 -14.32
C LYS A 143 -10.58 15.58 -15.58
N PHE A 144 -9.64 14.65 -15.55
CA PHE A 144 -9.50 13.66 -16.61
C PHE A 144 -10.55 12.55 -16.51
N ILE A 145 -11.30 12.34 -17.60
CA ILE A 145 -12.31 11.27 -17.71
C ILE A 145 -11.88 10.13 -18.65
N GLY A 146 -10.76 10.28 -19.35
CA GLY A 146 -10.21 9.25 -20.22
C GLY A 146 -8.90 9.64 -20.89
N GLY A 147 -8.36 8.72 -21.70
CA GLY A 147 -7.11 8.93 -22.43
C GLY A 147 -7.28 9.70 -23.74
N TYR A 148 -8.19 9.24 -24.59
CA TYR A 148 -8.38 9.79 -25.94
C TYR A 148 -9.82 10.18 -26.25
N LYS A 149 -10.00 11.37 -26.84
CA LYS A 149 -11.21 11.77 -27.55
C LYS A 149 -10.88 12.63 -28.75
N SER A 150 -11.63 12.46 -29.84
CA SER A 150 -11.50 13.31 -31.03
C SER A 150 -12.02 14.72 -30.75
N GLY A 151 -11.45 15.71 -31.44
CA GLY A 151 -11.81 17.12 -31.30
C GLY A 151 -10.97 17.87 -30.27
N ILE A 152 -11.01 19.19 -30.40
CA ILE A 152 -10.20 20.12 -29.60
C ILE A 152 -11.04 20.63 -28.43
N ILE A 153 -10.39 20.86 -27.29
CA ILE A 153 -10.99 21.56 -26.16
C ILE A 153 -10.31 22.91 -25.97
N TRP A 154 -11.12 23.95 -25.72
CA TRP A 154 -10.63 25.31 -25.50
C TRP A 154 -10.52 25.68 -24.03
N ASN A 155 -11.33 25.06 -23.17
CA ASN A 155 -11.38 25.28 -21.72
C ASN A 155 -10.95 24.01 -20.96
N LEU A 156 -9.97 24.14 -20.06
CA LEU A 156 -9.43 23.08 -19.22
C LEU A 156 -10.27 22.80 -17.95
N GLU A 157 -11.28 23.62 -17.66
CA GLU A 157 -12.18 23.45 -16.50
C GLU A 157 -13.26 22.37 -16.70
N LYS A 158 -13.38 21.85 -17.93
CA LYS A 158 -14.37 20.81 -18.27
C LYS A 158 -13.77 19.41 -18.11
N ASP A 159 -14.64 18.42 -18.01
CA ASP A 159 -14.25 17.01 -18.13
C ASP A 159 -13.52 16.78 -19.46
N LEU A 160 -12.28 16.30 -19.37
CA LEU A 160 -11.38 16.27 -20.52
C LEU A 160 -10.60 14.97 -20.63
N TYR A 161 -10.09 14.73 -21.83
CA TYR A 161 -9.24 13.57 -22.13
C TYR A 161 -7.78 14.01 -22.18
N MET A 162 -6.85 13.12 -21.81
CA MET A 162 -5.42 13.44 -21.75
C MET A 162 -4.88 13.99 -23.07
N ASN A 163 -5.30 13.45 -24.21
CA ASN A 163 -4.88 13.96 -25.52
C ASN A 163 -5.34 15.40 -25.78
N GLN A 164 -6.53 15.78 -25.30
CA GLN A 164 -7.10 17.12 -25.46
C GLN A 164 -6.38 18.13 -24.57
N PHE A 165 -6.06 17.75 -23.34
CA PHE A 165 -5.18 18.53 -22.46
C PHE A 165 -3.84 18.81 -23.15
N CYS A 166 -3.14 17.77 -23.58
CA CYS A 166 -1.83 17.92 -24.20
C CYS A 166 -1.89 18.77 -25.46
N TYR A 167 -2.89 18.57 -26.30
CA TYR A 167 -3.12 19.43 -27.46
C TYR A 167 -3.20 20.91 -27.04
N ARG A 168 -4.00 21.25 -26.03
CA ARG A 168 -4.17 22.63 -25.55
C ARG A 168 -2.88 23.22 -24.99
N ILE A 169 -2.11 22.44 -24.24
CA ILE A 169 -0.86 22.90 -23.62
C ILE A 169 0.25 23.06 -24.66
N TYR A 170 0.31 22.21 -25.70
CA TYR A 170 1.30 22.31 -26.77
C TYR A 170 1.27 23.66 -27.47
N GLY A 171 0.09 24.26 -27.65
CA GLY A 171 -0.07 25.54 -28.35
C GLY A 171 -0.10 26.78 -27.45
N SER A 172 0.10 26.66 -26.14
CA SER A 172 -0.06 27.78 -25.21
C SER A 172 1.09 27.89 -24.21
N PRO A 173 2.00 28.87 -24.36
CA PRO A 173 3.09 29.11 -23.42
C PRO A 173 2.60 29.38 -21.99
N THR A 174 1.57 30.22 -21.84
CA THR A 174 1.00 30.55 -20.52
C THR A 174 0.44 29.31 -19.83
N LYS A 175 -0.30 28.46 -20.56
CA LYS A 175 -0.84 27.23 -19.98
C LYS A 175 0.24 26.18 -19.72
N TYR A 176 1.30 26.15 -20.52
CA TYR A 176 2.43 25.28 -20.24
C TYR A 176 3.10 25.61 -18.90
N GLU A 177 3.38 26.88 -18.62
CA GLU A 177 3.98 27.25 -17.33
C GLU A 177 3.03 26.97 -16.15
N GLU A 178 1.73 27.22 -16.32
CA GLU A 178 0.71 26.95 -15.29
C GLU A 178 0.54 25.46 -14.96
N TYR A 179 0.73 24.57 -15.96
CA TYR A 179 0.49 23.12 -15.84
C TYR A 179 1.75 22.28 -16.01
N LYS A 180 2.94 22.84 -15.81
CA LYS A 180 4.22 22.23 -16.23
C LYS A 180 4.50 20.86 -15.60
N ASP A 181 4.20 20.72 -14.31
CA ASP A 181 4.40 19.47 -13.57
C ASP A 181 3.46 18.36 -14.02
N LEU A 182 2.18 18.68 -14.21
CA LEU A 182 1.18 17.75 -14.74
C LEU A 182 1.43 17.46 -16.23
N PHE A 183 1.92 18.44 -16.98
CA PHE A 183 2.20 18.34 -18.41
C PHE A 183 3.14 17.19 -18.73
N TRP A 184 4.28 17.10 -18.06
CA TRP A 184 5.24 16.04 -18.37
C TRP A 184 4.70 14.67 -17.98
N LEU A 185 3.99 14.54 -16.86
CA LEU A 185 3.35 13.29 -16.48
C LEU A 185 2.32 12.84 -17.52
N VAL A 186 1.53 13.76 -18.05
CA VAL A 186 0.41 13.45 -18.96
C VAL A 186 0.87 13.30 -20.41
N CYS A 187 1.73 14.19 -20.89
CA CYS A 187 1.99 14.39 -22.32
C CYS A 187 3.25 13.72 -22.85
N SER A 188 4.21 13.40 -21.98
CA SER A 188 5.41 12.68 -22.42
C SER A 188 5.14 11.19 -22.59
N VAL A 189 5.94 10.56 -23.45
CA VAL A 189 5.84 9.12 -23.74
C VAL A 189 6.12 8.28 -22.50
N ASP A 190 7.06 8.70 -21.65
CA ASP A 190 7.49 7.98 -20.44
C ASP A 190 6.93 8.57 -19.13
N GLY A 191 6.24 9.71 -19.18
CA GLY A 191 5.71 10.41 -18.01
C GLY A 191 6.78 11.19 -17.23
N LYS A 192 7.94 11.49 -17.84
CA LYS A 192 9.09 12.12 -17.17
C LYS A 192 9.34 13.52 -17.67
N ASP A 193 9.63 14.43 -16.75
CA ASP A 193 10.18 15.75 -17.11
C ASP A 193 11.66 15.57 -17.50
N PRO A 194 12.06 15.95 -18.72
CA PRO A 194 13.43 15.83 -19.18
C PRO A 194 14.40 16.85 -18.59
N THR A 195 13.89 17.89 -17.93
CA THR A 195 14.67 18.95 -17.28
C THR A 195 14.90 18.70 -15.81
N GLU A 196 14.12 17.83 -15.19
CA GLU A 196 14.33 17.45 -13.81
C GLU A 196 15.44 16.38 -13.73
N GLY A 197 16.48 16.64 -12.92
CA GLY A 197 17.51 15.66 -12.61
C GLY A 197 17.00 14.49 -11.76
N SER A 198 17.90 13.67 -11.23
CA SER A 198 17.60 12.54 -10.34
C SER A 198 16.83 12.91 -9.05
N SER A 199 16.64 14.20 -8.74
CA SER A 199 15.94 14.71 -7.55
C SER A 199 14.42 14.49 -7.52
N VAL A 200 13.82 13.88 -8.55
CA VAL A 200 12.35 13.64 -8.65
C VAL A 200 11.94 12.30 -8.06
N GLU A 201 12.88 11.42 -7.75
CA GLU A 201 12.60 10.12 -7.12
C GLU A 201 11.80 10.27 -5.80
N GLY A 202 11.82 11.45 -5.19
CA GLY A 202 11.00 11.80 -4.02
C GLY A 202 9.60 12.38 -4.30
N LYS A 203 9.31 12.86 -5.51
CA LYS A 203 8.06 13.59 -5.82
C LYS A 203 6.98 12.76 -6.51
N ILE A 204 7.37 11.74 -7.26
CA ILE A 204 6.45 10.91 -8.05
C ILE A 204 6.37 9.51 -7.46
N SER A 205 5.20 8.89 -7.58
CA SER A 205 4.96 7.54 -7.08
C SER A 205 5.91 6.53 -7.72
N SER A 206 6.39 5.59 -6.91
CA SER A 206 7.19 4.45 -7.36
C SER A 206 6.56 3.13 -6.92
N GLY A 207 6.86 2.03 -7.58
CA GLY A 207 6.39 0.71 -7.19
C GLY A 207 7.54 -0.28 -7.03
N LYS A 208 7.21 -1.46 -6.51
CA LYS A 208 8.10 -2.61 -6.49
C LYS A 208 7.49 -3.73 -7.30
N ARG A 209 8.33 -4.45 -8.03
CA ARG A 209 8.03 -5.78 -8.56
C ARG A 209 8.76 -6.79 -7.69
N ALA A 210 8.03 -7.75 -7.14
CA ALA A 210 8.60 -8.82 -6.34
C ALA A 210 8.20 -10.18 -6.87
N SER A 211 9.09 -11.15 -6.76
CA SER A 211 8.83 -12.53 -7.17
C SER A 211 8.56 -13.41 -5.96
N PHE A 212 7.66 -14.37 -6.11
CA PHE A 212 7.33 -15.37 -5.10
C PHE A 212 7.12 -16.74 -5.75
N SER A 213 7.42 -17.79 -5.00
CA SER A 213 7.24 -19.18 -5.45
C SER A 213 5.86 -19.68 -5.06
N THR A 214 5.18 -20.37 -5.97
CA THR A 214 3.95 -21.12 -5.67
C THR A 214 4.23 -22.61 -5.52
N GLU A 215 3.26 -23.35 -4.99
CA GLU A 215 3.26 -24.82 -5.01
C GLU A 215 3.54 -25.31 -6.44
N GLY A 216 4.57 -26.15 -6.59
CA GLY A 216 5.06 -26.62 -7.90
C GLY A 216 6.21 -25.81 -8.51
N ASN A 217 6.97 -25.02 -7.73
CA ASN A 217 8.17 -24.27 -8.16
C ASN A 217 7.97 -23.27 -9.31
N LYS A 218 6.73 -22.83 -9.56
CA LYS A 218 6.46 -21.76 -10.52
C LYS A 218 6.69 -20.41 -9.86
N SER A 219 7.64 -19.63 -10.38
CA SER A 219 7.89 -18.26 -9.95
C SER A 219 6.86 -17.33 -10.57
N LYS A 220 6.08 -16.64 -9.73
CA LYS A 220 5.16 -15.57 -10.14
C LYS A 220 5.74 -14.22 -9.70
N SER A 221 5.34 -13.14 -10.37
CA SER A 221 5.70 -11.78 -9.99
C SER A 221 4.47 -10.96 -9.65
N ILE A 222 4.56 -10.15 -8.60
CA ILE A 222 3.53 -9.19 -8.21
C ILE A 222 4.09 -7.77 -8.24
N ILE A 223 3.25 -6.81 -8.60
CA ILE A 223 3.59 -5.38 -8.57
C ILE A 223 2.75 -4.71 -7.50
N TYR A 224 3.39 -3.99 -6.57
CA TYR A 224 2.73 -3.27 -5.49
C TYR A 224 3.40 -1.92 -5.23
N MET A 225 2.72 -1.08 -4.47
CA MET A 225 3.15 0.25 -4.08
C MET A 225 2.82 0.43 -2.61
N THR A 226 3.78 0.92 -1.83
CA THR A 226 3.58 1.22 -0.41
C THR A 226 3.06 2.65 -0.21
N LEU A 227 2.51 2.96 0.97
CA LEU A 227 1.95 4.27 1.27
C LEU A 227 2.99 5.39 1.09
N GLY A 228 4.24 5.17 1.53
CA GLY A 228 5.34 6.13 1.35
C GLY A 228 5.80 6.28 -0.10
N GLN A 229 5.65 5.22 -0.90
CA GLN A 229 5.91 5.25 -2.34
C GLN A 229 4.77 5.85 -3.15
N ALA A 230 3.55 5.93 -2.63
CA ALA A 230 2.40 6.48 -3.36
C ALA A 230 2.45 8.00 -3.52
N LYS A 231 3.19 8.71 -2.67
CA LYS A 231 3.28 10.18 -2.67
C LYS A 231 1.88 10.83 -2.65
N LYS A 232 1.00 10.31 -1.77
CA LYS A 232 -0.36 10.85 -1.59
C LYS A 232 -0.29 12.32 -1.15
N LYS A 233 -1.33 13.10 -1.45
CA LYS A 233 -1.49 14.48 -1.00
C LYS A 233 -1.49 14.54 0.53
N GLU A 234 -1.08 15.69 1.05
CA GLU A 234 -1.00 15.96 2.48
C GLU A 234 -2.35 15.71 3.18
N GLU A 235 -3.45 16.15 2.57
CA GLU A 235 -4.80 15.96 3.13
C GLU A 235 -5.20 14.47 3.25
N ASP A 236 -4.66 13.60 2.40
CA ASP A 236 -4.89 12.16 2.48
C ASP A 236 -3.90 11.49 3.45
N LEU A 237 -2.69 12.03 3.60
CA LEU A 237 -1.71 11.56 4.58
C LEU A 237 -2.12 11.87 6.02
N GLU A 238 -2.82 12.98 6.25
CA GLU A 238 -3.35 13.36 7.58
C GLU A 238 -4.41 12.39 8.10
N LYS A 239 -5.11 11.70 7.20
CA LYS A 239 -6.08 10.64 7.56
C LYS A 239 -5.37 9.37 8.04
N LEU A 240 -4.11 9.16 7.64
CA LEU A 240 -3.35 7.96 8.00
C LEU A 240 -2.76 8.10 9.39
N LYS A 241 -3.10 7.16 10.27
CA LYS A 241 -2.66 7.08 11.67
C LYS A 241 -1.43 6.19 11.86
N ILE A 242 -1.01 5.47 10.82
CA ILE A 242 0.25 4.72 10.82
C ILE A 242 1.43 5.68 10.94
N GLN A 243 2.41 5.29 11.75
CA GLN A 243 3.67 6.02 11.92
C GLN A 243 4.37 6.24 10.58
N GLU A 244 4.94 7.43 10.39
CA GLU A 244 5.58 7.80 9.12
C GLU A 244 6.68 6.81 8.70
N SER A 245 7.48 6.33 9.67
CA SER A 245 8.52 5.32 9.47
C SER A 245 8.02 3.96 9.00
N GLU A 246 6.73 3.64 9.20
CA GLU A 246 6.12 2.37 8.82
C GLU A 246 5.41 2.46 7.46
N ARG A 247 5.20 3.67 6.90
CA ARG A 247 4.49 3.88 5.64
C ARG A 247 5.15 3.22 4.42
N ASP A 248 6.45 3.00 4.47
CA ASP A 248 7.20 2.29 3.41
C ASP A 248 7.05 0.75 3.48
N LYS A 249 6.28 0.24 4.45
CA LYS A 249 5.96 -1.18 4.61
C LYS A 249 4.53 -1.49 4.22
N PHE A 250 3.59 -0.61 4.53
CA PHE A 250 2.16 -0.83 4.26
C PHE A 250 1.80 -0.57 2.81
N VAL A 251 1.03 -1.48 2.20
CA VAL A 251 0.64 -1.41 0.80
C VAL A 251 -0.62 -0.55 0.63
N VAL A 252 -0.65 0.21 -0.46
CA VAL A 252 -1.74 1.11 -0.82
C VAL A 252 -3.03 0.34 -1.08
N TYR A 253 -4.09 0.69 -0.33
CA TYR A 253 -5.40 0.01 -0.37
C TYR A 253 -6.21 0.23 -1.64
N ASP A 254 -5.97 1.33 -2.34
CA ASP A 254 -6.70 1.75 -3.54
C ASP A 254 -5.86 1.61 -4.83
N TRP A 255 -4.79 0.80 -4.79
CA TRP A 255 -3.91 0.58 -5.95
C TRP A 255 -3.69 -0.90 -6.28
N LYS A 256 -4.07 -1.29 -7.50
CA LYS A 256 -3.94 -2.62 -8.11
C LYS A 256 -4.53 -3.78 -7.28
N LYS A 257 -5.64 -4.31 -7.80
CA LYS A 257 -6.32 -5.52 -7.32
C LYS A 257 -5.40 -6.71 -7.05
N ASP A 258 -4.46 -6.97 -7.96
CA ASP A 258 -3.60 -8.15 -7.94
C ASP A 258 -2.89 -8.39 -6.60
N TRP A 259 -2.42 -7.32 -5.93
CA TRP A 259 -1.70 -7.48 -4.66
C TRP A 259 -2.62 -7.92 -3.53
N TRP A 260 -3.82 -7.36 -3.49
CA TRP A 260 -4.82 -7.65 -2.47
C TRP A 260 -5.37 -9.06 -2.60
N GLU A 261 -5.59 -9.51 -3.84
CA GLU A 261 -5.93 -10.91 -4.13
C GLU A 261 -4.79 -11.84 -3.76
N TRP A 262 -3.54 -11.47 -4.05
CA TRP A 262 -2.38 -12.24 -3.66
C TRP A 262 -2.24 -12.38 -2.14
N SER A 263 -2.34 -11.28 -1.39
CA SER A 263 -2.24 -11.32 0.08
C SER A 263 -3.36 -12.18 0.68
N PHE A 264 -4.57 -12.07 0.13
CA PHE A 264 -5.70 -12.89 0.52
C PHE A 264 -5.46 -14.39 0.25
N GLU A 265 -5.05 -14.77 -0.95
CA GLU A 265 -4.87 -16.18 -1.34
C GLU A 265 -3.67 -16.83 -0.64
N TYR A 266 -2.52 -16.15 -0.60
CA TYR A 266 -1.26 -16.75 -0.18
C TYR A 266 -0.88 -16.50 1.27
N ARG A 267 -1.48 -15.52 1.95
CA ARG A 267 -1.26 -15.28 3.38
C ARG A 267 -2.51 -15.61 4.18
N PHE A 268 -3.59 -14.88 3.94
CA PHE A 268 -4.79 -14.96 4.78
C PHE A 268 -5.47 -16.34 4.71
N GLN A 269 -5.75 -16.86 3.52
CA GLN A 269 -6.38 -18.17 3.37
C GLN A 269 -5.50 -19.33 3.86
N LYS A 270 -4.18 -19.21 3.78
CA LYS A 270 -3.26 -20.22 4.32
C LYS A 270 -3.27 -20.21 5.84
N ASP A 271 -3.16 -19.02 6.44
CA ASP A 271 -3.19 -18.86 7.88
C ASP A 271 -4.54 -19.36 8.46
N ILE A 272 -5.69 -19.10 7.83
CA ILE A 272 -6.99 -19.64 8.27
C ILE A 272 -7.08 -21.16 8.20
N LYS A 273 -6.56 -21.78 7.14
CA LYS A 273 -6.66 -23.24 6.96
C LYS A 273 -5.82 -24.01 7.98
N ASP A 274 -4.71 -23.42 8.40
CA ASP A 274 -3.76 -24.01 9.34
C ASP A 274 -3.89 -23.44 10.77
N GLU A 275 -4.90 -22.58 11.01
CA GLU A 275 -5.16 -21.93 12.30
C GLU A 275 -5.61 -22.96 13.34
N THR A 276 -4.66 -23.40 14.15
CA THR A 276 -4.88 -24.28 15.31
C THR A 276 -4.62 -23.54 16.62
N SER A 277 -4.40 -22.23 16.58
CA SER A 277 -3.90 -21.49 17.72
C SER A 277 -5.03 -21.03 18.66
N ALA A 278 -4.69 -20.94 19.95
CA ALA A 278 -5.57 -20.41 20.99
C ALA A 278 -5.83 -18.89 20.87
N PHE A 279 -5.12 -18.20 19.97
CA PHE A 279 -5.21 -16.76 19.74
C PHE A 279 -5.76 -16.51 18.34
N PRO A 280 -7.08 -16.30 18.17
CA PRO A 280 -7.71 -16.20 16.86
C PRO A 280 -7.46 -14.83 16.21
N LEU A 281 -7.67 -14.74 14.90
CA LEU A 281 -7.70 -13.47 14.13
C LEU A 281 -8.50 -12.39 14.87
N SER A 282 -8.08 -11.14 14.73
CA SER A 282 -8.84 -10.00 15.21
C SER A 282 -10.23 -9.97 14.56
N ASN A 283 -11.21 -9.38 15.25
CA ASN A 283 -12.61 -9.43 14.80
C ASN A 283 -12.82 -8.81 13.40
N LYS A 284 -12.01 -7.81 13.04
CA LYS A 284 -12.05 -7.21 11.70
C LYS A 284 -11.56 -8.18 10.63
N PHE A 285 -10.48 -8.91 10.90
CA PHE A 285 -9.89 -9.83 9.92
C PHE A 285 -10.64 -11.17 9.83
N LYS A 286 -11.35 -11.61 10.87
CA LYS A 286 -12.15 -12.86 10.85
C LYS A 286 -13.19 -12.91 9.73
N ASN A 287 -13.75 -11.76 9.36
CA ASN A 287 -14.89 -11.69 8.43
C ASN A 287 -14.47 -11.48 6.97
N ILE A 288 -13.18 -11.50 6.66
CA ILE A 288 -12.69 -11.25 5.31
C ILE A 288 -13.04 -12.44 4.39
N ARG A 289 -13.65 -12.13 3.25
CA ARG A 289 -14.10 -13.11 2.23
C ARG A 289 -13.44 -12.94 0.88
N ASN A 290 -12.88 -11.76 0.60
CA ASN A 290 -12.24 -11.43 -0.66
C ASN A 290 -11.05 -10.48 -0.44
N GLY A 291 -10.09 -10.50 -1.37
CA GLY A 291 -8.95 -9.58 -1.30
C GLY A 291 -9.33 -8.13 -1.63
N TRP A 292 -10.20 -7.92 -2.61
CA TRP A 292 -10.40 -6.60 -3.23
C TRP A 292 -11.87 -6.21 -3.33
N ASP A 293 -12.15 -4.97 -2.94
CA ASP A 293 -13.34 -4.20 -3.29
C ASP A 293 -12.95 -2.89 -4.01
N GLU A 294 -13.51 -2.65 -5.19
CA GLU A 294 -13.22 -1.45 -5.98
C GLU A 294 -13.83 -0.19 -5.37
N LYS A 295 -14.95 -0.32 -4.66
CA LYS A 295 -15.65 0.83 -4.05
C LYS A 295 -15.16 1.16 -2.64
N ILE A 296 -14.46 0.23 -1.98
CA ILE A 296 -13.99 0.38 -0.61
C ILE A 296 -15.17 0.61 0.36
N GLU A 297 -16.27 -0.12 0.13
CA GLU A 297 -17.50 -0.08 0.93
C GLU A 297 -17.72 -1.40 1.67
N ASN A 298 -17.13 -2.49 1.18
CA ASN A 298 -17.34 -3.83 1.71
C ASN A 298 -16.36 -4.15 2.85
N ASP A 299 -16.85 -4.17 4.08
CA ASP A 299 -16.09 -4.52 5.29
C ASP A 299 -15.57 -5.97 5.31
N THR A 300 -15.97 -6.81 4.35
CA THR A 300 -15.43 -8.17 4.17
C THR A 300 -14.27 -8.24 3.17
N SER A 301 -13.85 -7.11 2.60
CA SER A 301 -12.71 -7.05 1.69
C SER A 301 -11.42 -6.67 2.42
N LEU A 302 -10.31 -7.36 2.09
CA LEU A 302 -9.03 -7.14 2.75
C LEU A 302 -8.52 -5.71 2.57
N ASN A 303 -8.68 -5.12 1.38
CA ASN A 303 -8.26 -3.74 1.12
C ASN A 303 -9.07 -2.70 1.91
N LYS A 304 -10.37 -2.91 2.12
CA LYS A 304 -11.18 -2.07 3.03
C LYS A 304 -10.73 -2.20 4.48
N VAL A 305 -10.55 -3.43 4.97
CA VAL A 305 -10.12 -3.66 6.36
C VAL A 305 -8.76 -3.02 6.62
N CYS A 306 -7.82 -3.14 5.68
CA CYS A 306 -6.52 -2.48 5.80
C CYS A 306 -6.63 -0.95 5.72
N LYS A 307 -7.50 -0.38 4.86
CA LYS A 307 -7.77 1.07 4.89
C LYS A 307 -8.27 1.51 6.27
N ASP A 308 -9.25 0.81 6.82
CA ASP A 308 -9.83 1.16 8.12
C ASP A 308 -8.79 1.07 9.23
N PHE A 309 -7.88 0.08 9.16
CA PHE A 309 -6.73 0.01 10.06
C PHE A 309 -5.81 1.22 9.89
N TYR A 310 -5.50 1.61 8.65
CA TYR A 310 -4.61 2.75 8.37
C TYR A 310 -5.15 4.07 8.91
N GLU A 311 -6.47 4.22 8.96
CA GLU A 311 -7.17 5.44 9.39
C GLU A 311 -7.62 5.39 10.86
N SER A 312 -7.34 4.30 11.59
CA SER A 312 -7.78 4.12 12.98
C SER A 312 -6.76 4.63 13.99
N ASP A 313 -7.22 5.40 14.97
CA ASP A 313 -6.37 5.89 16.09
C ASP A 313 -6.10 4.82 17.17
N ASN A 314 -6.94 3.77 17.26
CA ASN A 314 -6.94 2.83 18.39
C ASN A 314 -7.08 1.37 17.92
N SER A 315 -6.05 0.83 17.30
CA SER A 315 -6.00 -0.60 16.94
C SER A 315 -5.54 -1.44 18.11
N SER A 316 -6.20 -2.57 18.34
CA SER A 316 -5.75 -3.56 19.31
C SER A 316 -4.48 -4.27 18.84
N SER A 317 -3.73 -4.87 19.76
CA SER A 317 -2.43 -5.49 19.44
C SER A 317 -2.54 -6.63 18.42
N ASP A 318 -3.61 -7.41 18.49
CA ASP A 318 -3.95 -8.47 17.54
C ASP A 318 -4.30 -7.90 16.16
N GLU A 319 -4.99 -6.77 16.10
CA GLU A 319 -5.28 -6.08 14.84
C GLU A 319 -4.00 -5.53 14.19
N VAL A 320 -3.09 -4.95 14.98
CA VAL A 320 -1.78 -4.49 14.49
C VAL A 320 -0.99 -5.67 13.91
N GLU A 321 -0.98 -6.80 14.60
CA GLU A 321 -0.29 -8.01 14.13
C GLU A 321 -0.88 -8.54 12.81
N ASP A 322 -2.21 -8.63 12.70
CA ASP A 322 -2.90 -9.04 11.48
C ASP A 322 -2.64 -8.04 10.34
N ALA A 323 -2.62 -6.74 10.64
CA ALA A 323 -2.32 -5.73 9.63
C ALA A 323 -0.87 -5.82 9.12
N TRP A 324 0.11 -6.02 10.00
CA TRP A 324 1.48 -6.30 9.58
C TRP A 324 1.55 -7.53 8.70
N ARG A 325 0.75 -8.56 8.99
CA ARG A 325 0.73 -9.80 8.22
C ARG A 325 0.14 -9.63 6.82
N TYR A 326 -1.02 -8.98 6.71
CA TYR A 326 -1.82 -9.00 5.49
C TYR A 326 -1.82 -7.68 4.72
N CYS A 327 -1.51 -6.57 5.38
CA CYS A 327 -1.50 -5.22 4.80
C CYS A 327 -0.09 -4.73 4.43
N SER A 328 0.99 -5.35 4.95
CA SER A 328 2.37 -4.94 4.67
C SER A 328 3.08 -5.77 3.60
N ASP A 329 4.10 -5.23 2.95
CA ASP A 329 4.92 -5.94 1.96
C ASP A 329 5.77 -7.05 2.60
N THR A 330 6.29 -6.82 3.80
CA THR A 330 7.12 -7.76 4.57
C THR A 330 6.34 -8.90 5.22
N GLY A 331 5.08 -8.66 5.61
CA GLY A 331 4.28 -9.63 6.35
C GLY A 331 4.67 -9.80 7.83
N SER A 332 5.58 -8.96 8.35
CA SER A 332 6.00 -8.97 9.75
C SER A 332 6.68 -7.67 10.17
N ARG A 333 6.56 -7.31 11.45
CA ARG A 333 7.27 -6.20 12.09
C ARG A 333 8.68 -6.67 12.46
N ILE A 334 9.64 -6.52 11.55
CA ILE A 334 11.07 -6.82 11.83
C ILE A 334 11.68 -5.66 12.60
#